data_AF-A0AA41NH49-F1
#
_entry.id   AF-A0AA41NH49-F1
#
_cell.length_a   1.000
_cell.length_b   1.000
_cell.length_c   1.000
_cell.angle_alpha   90.00
_cell.angle_beta   90.00
_cell.angle_gamma   90.00
#
_symmetry.space_group_name_H-M   'P 1'
#
loop_
_entity.id
_entity.type
_entity.pdbx_description
1 polymer ?
#
loop_
_entity_poly.entity_id
_entity_poly.type
_entity_poly.pdbx_seq_one_letter_code
_entity_poly.pdbx_strand_id
1 'polypeptide(L)'
;MPGTAATCPSAVGATEEVHTQAENAQYVRKFQKGQVTQKGFKLVMASLYLVFVALEEELERSRDNRVYARLYFPQGAVEQELTFW
;
A
#
# COMPACT_ATOMS: atom_id res chain seq x y z
N MET A 1 -31.30 0.52 2.40
CA MET A 1 -30.53 0.74 3.65
C MET A 1 -29.05 0.65 3.26
N PRO A 2 -28.31 1.76 3.19
CA PRO A 2 -26.89 1.71 2.88
C PRO A 2 -26.13 1.25 4.13
N GLY A 3 -25.48 0.08 4.02
CA GLY A 3 -24.65 -0.50 5.05
C GLY A 3 -23.37 0.31 5.21
N THR A 4 -23.14 0.77 6.43
CA THR A 4 -21.93 1.44 6.88
C THR A 4 -20.71 0.54 6.64
N ALA A 5 -19.70 1.06 5.95
CA ALA A 5 -18.39 0.45 5.86
C ALA A 5 -17.81 0.36 7.28
N ALA A 6 -17.83 -0.83 7.85
CA ALA A 6 -17.14 -1.13 9.10
C ALA A 6 -15.64 -1.24 8.79
N THR A 7 -14.93 -0.12 8.81
CA THR A 7 -13.48 -0.15 8.95
C THR A 7 -13.19 -0.63 10.37
N CYS A 8 -12.60 -1.83 10.53
CA CYS A 8 -12.32 -2.44 11.83
C CYS A 8 -11.40 -1.54 12.69
N PRO A 9 -11.87 -0.99 13.83
CA PRO A 9 -11.03 -0.23 14.76
C PRO A 9 -9.85 -1.05 15.32
N SER A 10 -9.96 -2.38 15.29
CA SER A 10 -8.96 -3.30 15.81
C SER A 10 -7.65 -3.32 15.01
N ALA A 11 -7.68 -3.05 13.71
CA ALA A 11 -6.47 -3.08 12.90
C ALA A 11 -5.55 -1.90 13.22
N VAL A 12 -6.12 -0.69 13.32
CA VAL A 12 -5.36 0.54 13.62
C VAL A 12 -4.64 0.42 14.97
N GLY A 13 -5.36 0.02 16.02
CA GLY A 13 -4.77 -0.17 17.35
C GLY A 13 -3.75 -1.32 17.39
N ALA A 14 -3.97 -2.41 16.66
CA ALA A 14 -3.04 -3.54 16.63
C ALA A 14 -1.73 -3.23 15.90
N THR A 15 -1.74 -2.30 14.94
CA THR A 15 -0.55 -1.96 14.14
C THR A 15 0.16 -0.68 14.59
N GLU A 16 -0.32 0.00 15.63
CA GLU A 16 0.18 1.32 16.06
C GLU A 16 1.70 1.34 16.34
N GLU A 17 2.19 0.35 17.09
CA GLU A 17 3.61 0.26 17.46
C GLU A 17 4.49 0.03 16.23
N VAL A 18 4.13 -0.95 15.40
CA VAL A 18 4.90 -1.30 14.20
C VAL A 18 4.82 -0.20 13.14
N HIS A 19 3.70 0.53 13.06
CA HIS A 19 3.57 1.71 12.22
C HIS A 19 4.53 2.81 12.67
N THR A 20 4.57 3.10 13.97
CA THR A 20 5.50 4.07 14.55
C THR A 20 6.96 3.71 14.25
N GLN A 21 7.31 2.43 14.33
CA GLN A 21 8.65 1.96 13.96
C GLN A 21 8.93 2.14 12.46
N ALA A 22 7.98 1.80 11.59
CA ALA A 22 8.12 1.94 10.14
C ALA A 22 8.30 3.41 9.71
N GLU A 23 7.50 4.33 10.27
CA GLU A 23 7.65 5.77 10.03
C GLU A 23 9.00 6.31 10.50
N ASN A 24 9.55 5.71 11.57
CA ASN A 24 10.86 6.02 12.09
C ASN A 24 12.00 5.25 11.42
N ALA A 25 11.75 4.48 10.35
CA ALA A 25 12.84 3.88 9.60
C ALA A 25 13.80 4.96 9.07
N GLN A 26 15.10 4.65 9.01
CA GLN A 26 16.13 5.62 8.62
C GLN A 26 15.83 6.27 7.26
N TYR A 27 15.34 5.48 6.30
CA TYR A 27 14.95 5.97 4.98
C TYR A 27 13.75 6.93 5.05
N VAL A 28 12.68 6.55 5.75
CA VAL A 28 11.45 7.36 5.86
C VAL A 28 11.73 8.70 6.55
N ARG A 29 12.56 8.71 7.61
CA ARG A 29 12.99 9.95 8.26
C ARG A 29 13.81 10.86 7.35
N LYS A 30 14.69 10.31 6.50
CA LYS A 30 15.41 11.09 5.49
C LYS A 30 14.47 11.61 4.42
N PHE A 31 13.50 10.81 4.00
CA PHE A 31 12.48 11.17 3.01
C PHE A 31 11.64 12.36 3.50
N GLN A 32 11.10 12.30 4.71
CA GLN A 32 10.33 13.39 5.33
C GLN A 32 11.11 14.71 5.44
N LYS A 33 12.44 14.64 5.57
CA LYS A 33 13.34 15.80 5.62
C LYS A 33 13.82 16.28 4.24
N GLY A 34 13.37 15.66 3.15
CA GLY A 34 13.84 15.96 1.79
C GLY A 34 15.30 15.53 1.52
N GLN A 35 15.86 14.65 2.35
CA GLN A 35 17.27 14.23 2.31
C GLN A 35 17.45 12.88 1.57
N VAL A 36 16.73 12.70 0.47
CA VAL A 36 16.80 11.49 -0.37
C VAL A 36 17.45 11.79 -1.70
N THR A 37 18.26 10.86 -2.17
CA THR A 37 18.87 10.95 -3.50
C THR A 37 17.88 10.45 -4.54
N GLN A 38 17.98 10.96 -5.78
CA GLN A 38 17.16 10.47 -6.90
C GLN A 38 17.33 8.95 -7.10
N LYS A 39 18.55 8.41 -6.94
CA LYS A 39 18.82 6.98 -7.02
C LYS A 39 18.09 6.20 -5.91
N GLY A 40 18.12 6.68 -4.67
CA GLY A 40 17.42 6.05 -3.56
C GLY A 40 15.90 6.06 -3.75
N PHE A 41 15.36 7.19 -4.23
CA PHE A 41 13.94 7.32 -4.54
C PHE A 41 13.49 6.36 -5.64
N LYS A 42 14.22 6.31 -6.77
CA LYS A 42 13.95 5.37 -7.86
C LYS A 42 13.97 3.91 -7.40
N LEU A 43 14.88 3.55 -6.50
CA LEU A 43 14.96 2.20 -5.97
C LEU A 43 13.70 1.83 -5.15
N VAL A 44 13.23 2.74 -4.29
CA VAL A 44 12.00 2.49 -3.52
C VAL A 44 10.78 2.41 -4.43
N MET A 45 10.66 3.29 -5.42
CA MET A 45 9.56 3.22 -6.39
C MET A 45 9.57 1.91 -7.20
N ALA A 46 10.75 1.46 -7.65
CA ALA A 46 10.87 0.17 -8.36
C ALA A 46 10.51 -1.01 -7.46
N SER A 47 10.93 -1.00 -6.19
CA SER A 47 10.56 -2.04 -5.22
C SER A 47 9.06 -2.05 -4.94
N LEU A 48 8.44 -0.86 -4.75
CA LEU A 48 7.00 -0.74 -4.55
C LEU A 48 6.24 -1.25 -5.77
N TYR A 49 6.67 -0.91 -6.99
CA TYR A 49 6.05 -1.43 -8.20
C TYR A 49 5.97 -2.96 -8.21
N LEU A 50 7.07 -3.65 -7.92
CA LEU A 50 7.08 -5.12 -7.88
C LEU A 50 6.15 -5.68 -6.79
N VAL A 51 6.08 -5.04 -5.63
CA VAL A 51 5.17 -5.43 -4.54
C VAL A 51 3.72 -5.23 -4.95
N PHE A 52 3.40 -4.10 -5.58
CA PHE A 52 2.04 -3.78 -6.03
C PHE A 52 1.57 -4.70 -7.17
N VAL A 53 2.44 -5.02 -8.13
CA VAL A 53 2.12 -6.00 -9.19
C VAL A 53 1.73 -7.35 -8.58
N ALA A 54 2.58 -7.89 -7.70
CA ALA A 54 2.29 -9.17 -7.04
C ALA A 54 1.03 -9.12 -6.16
N LEU A 55 0.79 -7.97 -5.52
CA LEU A 55 -0.41 -7.76 -4.72
C LEU A 55 -1.65 -7.77 -5.60
N GLU A 56 -1.71 -6.92 -6.63
CA GLU A 56 -2.86 -6.80 -7.55
C GLU A 56 -3.18 -8.13 -8.25
N GLU A 57 -2.17 -8.90 -8.68
CA GLU A 57 -2.35 -10.24 -9.23
C GLU A 57 -3.07 -11.18 -8.25
N GLU A 58 -2.70 -11.14 -6.97
CA GLU A 58 -3.32 -11.99 -5.94
C GLU A 58 -4.72 -11.50 -5.56
N LEU A 59 -4.96 -10.19 -5.58
CA LEU A 59 -6.29 -9.62 -5.38
C LEU A 59 -7.25 -10.04 -6.49
N GLU A 60 -6.80 -10.00 -7.75
CA GLU A 60 -7.59 -10.44 -8.90
C GLU A 60 -7.89 -11.95 -8.83
N ARG A 61 -6.88 -12.77 -8.48
CA ARG A 61 -7.07 -14.21 -8.26
C ARG A 61 -8.06 -14.51 -7.15
N SER A 62 -8.14 -13.64 -6.14
CA SER A 62 -8.98 -13.79 -4.96
C SER A 62 -10.35 -13.11 -5.07
N ARG A 63 -10.69 -12.49 -6.20
CA ARG A 63 -11.90 -11.66 -6.36
C ARG A 63 -13.20 -12.35 -5.96
N ASP A 64 -13.30 -13.66 -6.18
CA ASP A 64 -14.49 -14.47 -5.90
C ASP A 64 -14.44 -15.16 -4.51
N ASN A 65 -13.39 -14.94 -3.72
CA ASN A 65 -13.25 -15.50 -2.38
C ASN A 65 -14.23 -14.82 -1.41
N ARG A 66 -15.07 -15.61 -0.74
CA ARG A 66 -16.12 -15.14 0.19
C ARG A 66 -15.62 -14.19 1.29
N VAL A 67 -14.36 -14.30 1.69
CA VAL A 67 -13.76 -13.42 2.72
C VAL A 67 -13.28 -12.10 2.12
N TYR A 68 -12.70 -12.15 0.91
CA TYR A 68 -12.04 -11.01 0.27
C TYR A 68 -12.94 -10.22 -0.69
N ALA A 69 -13.97 -10.84 -1.28
CA ALA A 69 -14.84 -10.22 -2.29
C ALA A 69 -15.47 -8.88 -1.85
N ARG A 70 -15.65 -8.66 -0.53
CA ARG A 70 -16.15 -7.38 0.02
C ARG A 70 -15.11 -6.26 0.06
N LEU A 71 -13.83 -6.59 -0.11
CA LEU A 71 -12.68 -5.68 -0.14
C LEU A 71 -12.09 -5.54 -1.54
N TYR A 72 -12.61 -6.29 -2.53
CA TYR A 72 -12.17 -6.19 -3.92
C TYR A 72 -12.76 -4.93 -4.55
N PHE A 73 -11.89 -4.01 -4.96
CA PHE A 73 -12.25 -2.81 -5.68
C PHE A 73 -11.60 -2.88 -7.09
N PRO A 74 -12.39 -3.00 -8.18
CA PRO A 74 -11.89 -3.31 -9.52
C PRO A 74 -11.14 -2.15 -10.24
N GLN A 75 -10.61 -1.17 -9.54
CA GLN A 75 -9.84 -0.06 -10.12
C GLN A 75 -8.35 -0.25 -9.84
N GLY A 76 -7.61 -0.76 -10.84
CA GLY A 76 -6.14 -0.86 -10.82
C GLY A 76 -5.51 0.52 -11.00
N ALA A 77 -5.01 1.09 -9.91
CA ALA A 77 -4.40 2.43 -9.90
C ALA A 77 -2.94 2.41 -10.37
N VAL A 78 -2.26 1.26 -10.28
CA VAL A 78 -0.80 1.19 -10.41
C VAL A 78 -0.33 1.39 -11.86
N GLU A 79 -1.07 0.88 -12.85
CA GLU A 79 -0.70 1.08 -14.27
C GLU A 79 -0.90 2.53 -14.73
N GLN A 80 -1.90 3.25 -14.21
CA GLN A 80 -2.15 4.64 -14.62
C GLN A 80 -1.15 5.62 -13.98
N GLU A 81 -0.72 5.40 -12.74
CA GLU A 81 0.20 6.30 -12.03
C GLU A 81 1.66 6.23 -12.50
N LEU A 82 2.11 5.08 -13.04
CA LEU A 82 3.51 4.86 -13.41
C LEU A 82 3.89 5.29 -14.83
N THR A 83 2.92 5.62 -15.68
CA THR A 83 3.19 6.23 -17.00
C THR A 83 3.81 7.62 -16.93
N PHE A 84 3.90 8.23 -15.74
CA PHE A 84 4.36 9.60 -15.54
C PHE A 84 5.81 9.74 -14.99
N TRP A 85 6.56 8.64 -14.83
CA TRP A 85 7.95 8.65 -14.32
C TRP A 85 9.02 8.36 -15.38
#